data_AF-A0A8H6YZQ4-F1
#
_entry.id   AF-A0A8H6YZQ4-F1
#
_cell.length_a   1.000
_cell.length_b   1.000
_cell.length_c   1.000
_cell.angle_alpha   90.00
_cell.angle_beta   90.00
_cell.angle_gamma   90.00
#
_symmetry.space_group_name_H-M   'P 1'
#
loop_
_entity.id
_entity.type
_entity.pdbx_description
1 polymer ?
#
loop_
_entity_poly.entity_id
_entity_poly.type
_entity_poly.pdbx_seq_one_letter_code
_entity_poly.pdbx_strand_id
1 'polypeptide(L)'
;MDDQKFLLLYGMLVGVLFASFRKAAHDRKVANVPIVGSSGFLASCWDGVRFIRHAPELIQRGYDMYPEGIFRVARLFRWEVFGPLISNKNKSNAKAVKILGPLIEERLAKEAELGPDWPGRPVKILVNNDFISWMLNVADEDQKAVLPLTLRIMSINMAAIHTSSATFTQALFDLTTHPEYLLPMREEAECVVAEEGWSKAALNRMVKIDSFLRESQRVNISVPLVMRRKIVAKEGFQFSDGTILPSGSYLTVAARPTHYDESKYENAAKFDGFRFARERTEYQASNDVFKRQMISTAVDHLPFGTGKHACPGRFFAAMELKAMMAHLVLNYDVKPEVEGVRPADVIFGEIIFPNPAGRVRFRKRQ
;
A
#
# COMPACT_ATOMS: atom_id res chain seq x y z
N MET A 1 45.71 -3.55 -43.05
CA MET A 1 44.54 -4.16 -42.39
C MET A 1 44.17 -3.21 -41.27
N ASP A 2 43.06 -2.49 -41.42
CA ASP A 2 42.75 -1.20 -40.75
C ASP A 2 42.96 -1.16 -39.23
N ASP A 3 43.62 -0.09 -38.75
CA ASP A 3 43.76 0.26 -37.34
C ASP A 3 42.41 0.35 -36.61
N GLN A 4 41.35 0.69 -37.34
CA GLN A 4 39.98 0.72 -36.82
C GLN A 4 39.44 -0.67 -36.48
N LYS A 5 39.82 -1.70 -37.26
CA LYS A 5 39.48 -3.11 -36.96
C LYS A 5 40.31 -3.62 -35.78
N PHE A 6 41.57 -3.18 -35.66
CA PHE A 6 42.42 -3.52 -34.52
C PHE A 6 41.89 -2.91 -33.21
N LEU A 7 41.49 -1.64 -33.20
CA LEU A 7 40.87 -1.00 -32.03
C LEU A 7 39.52 -1.63 -31.66
N LEU A 8 38.70 -2.02 -32.64
CA LEU A 8 37.44 -2.73 -32.38
C LEU A 8 37.69 -4.13 -31.79
N LEU A 9 38.63 -4.90 -32.35
CA LEU A 9 39.01 -6.21 -31.82
C LEU A 9 39.61 -6.11 -30.42
N TYR A 10 40.48 -5.12 -30.19
CA TYR A 10 41.08 -4.86 -28.87
C TYR A 10 40.03 -4.45 -27.84
N GLY A 11 39.11 -3.54 -28.21
CA GLY A 11 37.98 -3.13 -27.36
C GLY A 11 37.04 -4.28 -27.02
N MET A 12 36.74 -5.16 -27.98
CA MET A 12 35.97 -6.39 -27.73
C MET A 12 36.72 -7.34 -26.79
N LEU A 13 38.03 -7.51 -26.97
CA LEU A 13 38.85 -8.42 -26.16
C LEU A 13 39.00 -7.91 -24.71
N VAL A 14 39.21 -6.60 -24.52
CA VAL A 14 39.21 -5.95 -23.20
C VAL A 14 37.82 -6.03 -22.55
N GLY A 15 36.75 -5.82 -23.31
CA GLY A 15 35.37 -5.97 -22.82
C GLY A 15 35.04 -7.40 -22.37
N VAL A 16 35.48 -8.40 -23.12
CA VAL A 16 35.34 -9.83 -22.78
C VAL A 16 36.17 -10.17 -21.53
N LEU A 17 37.40 -9.67 -21.43
CA LEU A 17 38.26 -9.87 -20.26
C LEU A 17 37.67 -9.21 -19.00
N PHE A 18 37.15 -7.97 -19.11
CA PHE A 18 36.51 -7.27 -18.01
C PHE A 18 35.21 -7.95 -17.56
N ALA A 19 34.38 -8.41 -18.51
CA ALA A 19 33.19 -9.19 -18.21
C ALA A 19 33.53 -10.53 -17.56
N SER A 20 34.59 -11.21 -18.03
CA SER A 20 35.08 -12.46 -17.45
C SER A 20 35.64 -12.25 -16.03
N PHE A 21 36.34 -11.14 -15.79
CA PHE A 21 36.84 -10.77 -14.46
C PHE A 21 35.70 -10.46 -13.48
N ARG A 22 34.70 -9.67 -13.90
CA ARG A 22 33.50 -9.42 -13.07
C ARG A 22 32.70 -10.69 -12.79
N LYS A 23 32.57 -11.58 -13.78
CA LYS A 23 31.94 -12.89 -13.60
C LYS A 23 32.73 -13.73 -12.61
N ALA A 24 34.05 -13.90 -12.77
CA ALA A 24 34.89 -14.64 -11.84
C ALA A 24 34.82 -14.09 -10.40
N ALA A 25 34.81 -12.77 -10.23
CA ALA A 25 34.65 -12.13 -8.92
C ALA A 25 33.25 -12.37 -8.30
N HIS A 26 32.20 -12.40 -9.12
CA HIS A 26 30.85 -12.74 -8.68
C HIS A 26 30.71 -14.23 -8.37
N ASP A 27 31.28 -15.10 -9.19
CA ASP A 27 31.27 -16.57 -9.05
C ASP A 27 31.90 -17.00 -7.72
N ARG A 28 32.95 -16.31 -7.26
CA ARG A 28 33.54 -16.49 -5.92
C ARG A 28 32.55 -16.17 -4.78
N LYS A 29 31.70 -15.14 -4.95
CA LYS A 29 30.72 -14.74 -3.92
C LYS A 29 29.54 -15.70 -3.80
N VAL A 30 29.18 -16.37 -4.89
CA VAL A 30 28.03 -17.30 -4.94
C VAL A 30 28.45 -18.77 -5.06
N ALA A 31 29.73 -19.08 -4.82
CA ALA A 31 30.30 -20.41 -5.02
C ALA A 31 29.56 -21.51 -4.24
N ASN A 32 29.06 -21.17 -3.04
CA ASN A 32 28.35 -22.09 -2.14
C ASN A 32 26.84 -22.21 -2.45
N VAL A 33 26.32 -21.48 -3.43
CA VAL A 33 24.90 -21.56 -3.83
C VAL A 33 24.75 -22.65 -4.89
N PRO A 34 23.81 -23.60 -4.72
CA PRO A 34 23.60 -24.67 -5.69
C PRO A 34 23.12 -24.14 -7.04
N ILE A 35 23.59 -24.78 -8.12
CA ILE A 35 23.34 -24.34 -9.50
C ILE A 35 22.13 -25.09 -10.07
N VAL A 36 21.27 -24.34 -10.78
CA VAL A 36 20.22 -24.90 -11.63
C VAL A 36 20.68 -24.75 -13.08
N GLY A 37 21.23 -25.83 -13.64
CA GLY A 37 21.87 -25.84 -14.96
C GLY A 37 23.28 -26.43 -14.91
N SER A 38 24.11 -26.06 -15.88
CA SER A 38 25.43 -26.64 -16.12
C SER A 38 26.54 -25.90 -15.37
N SER A 39 27.56 -26.62 -14.92
CA SER A 39 28.80 -26.06 -14.37
C SER A 39 29.85 -25.88 -15.47
N GLY A 40 30.46 -24.69 -15.56
CA GLY A 40 31.54 -24.38 -16.52
C GLY A 40 31.24 -23.15 -17.40
N PHE A 41 32.28 -22.47 -17.89
CA PHE A 41 32.15 -21.16 -18.57
C PHE A 41 31.26 -21.21 -19.82
N LEU A 42 31.54 -22.12 -20.76
CA LEU A 42 30.80 -22.22 -22.01
C LEU A 42 29.36 -22.73 -21.81
N ALA A 43 29.18 -23.71 -20.94
CA ALA A 43 27.86 -24.26 -20.62
C ALA A 43 26.98 -23.26 -19.85
N SER A 44 27.56 -22.48 -18.93
CA SER A 44 26.88 -21.38 -18.23
C SER A 44 26.46 -20.25 -19.17
N CYS A 45 27.27 -19.94 -20.19
CA CYS A 45 26.88 -18.97 -21.22
C CYS A 45 25.72 -19.47 -22.08
N TRP A 46 25.71 -20.77 -22.42
CA TRP A 46 24.58 -21.40 -23.11
C TRP A 46 23.30 -21.37 -22.26
N ASP A 47 23.39 -21.72 -20.98
CA ASP A 47 22.27 -21.62 -20.05
C ASP A 47 21.80 -20.16 -19.86
N GLY A 48 22.72 -19.20 -19.93
CA GLY A 48 22.41 -17.77 -19.94
C GLY A 48 21.63 -17.30 -21.18
N VAL A 49 21.89 -17.89 -22.34
CA VAL A 49 21.08 -17.67 -23.56
C VAL A 49 19.72 -18.35 -23.42
N ARG A 50 19.67 -19.56 -22.87
CA ARG A 50 18.42 -20.29 -22.61
C ARG A 50 17.52 -19.52 -21.64
N PHE A 51 18.09 -18.89 -20.61
CA PHE A 51 17.36 -18.07 -19.64
C PHE A 51 16.59 -16.91 -20.29
N ILE A 52 17.09 -16.32 -21.37
CA ILE A 52 16.40 -15.21 -22.06
C ILE A 52 15.05 -15.65 -22.64
N ARG A 53 14.95 -16.91 -23.10
CA ARG A 53 13.73 -17.44 -23.73
C ARG A 53 12.88 -18.30 -22.80
N HIS A 54 13.48 -18.90 -21.77
CA HIS A 54 12.85 -19.92 -20.92
C HIS A 54 13.02 -19.64 -19.41
N ALA A 55 13.14 -18.38 -18.99
CA ALA A 55 13.29 -18.01 -17.58
C ALA A 55 12.23 -18.65 -16.65
N PRO A 56 10.90 -18.66 -16.97
CA PRO A 56 9.90 -19.23 -16.08
C PRO A 56 10.12 -20.72 -15.80
N GLU A 57 10.47 -21.50 -16.83
CA GLU A 57 10.74 -22.93 -16.74
C GLU A 57 11.98 -23.22 -15.88
N LEU A 58 13.06 -22.46 -16.08
CA LEU A 58 14.31 -22.64 -15.33
C LEU A 58 14.17 -22.23 -13.86
N ILE A 59 13.39 -21.18 -13.58
CA ILE A 59 13.09 -20.74 -12.21
C ILE A 59 12.19 -21.77 -11.52
N GLN A 60 11.15 -22.27 -12.19
CA GLN A 60 10.27 -23.30 -11.65
C GLN A 60 11.05 -24.57 -11.31
N ARG A 61 11.90 -25.05 -12.23
CA ARG A 61 12.79 -26.19 -11.99
C ARG A 61 13.72 -25.97 -10.80
N GLY A 62 14.16 -24.74 -10.57
CA GLY A 62 14.94 -24.39 -9.39
C GLY A 62 14.16 -24.51 -8.09
N TYR A 63 12.88 -24.08 -8.07
CA TYR A 63 12.00 -24.30 -6.92
C TYR A 63 11.66 -25.77 -6.71
N ASP A 64 11.50 -26.56 -7.78
CA ASP A 64 11.25 -28.00 -7.67
C ASP A 64 12.45 -28.76 -7.09
N MET A 65 13.68 -28.37 -7.46
CA MET A 65 14.92 -28.98 -6.96
C MET A 65 15.34 -28.46 -5.58
N TYR A 66 15.00 -27.21 -5.24
CA TYR A 66 15.36 -26.57 -3.98
C TYR A 66 14.15 -25.87 -3.33
N PRO A 67 13.14 -26.61 -2.82
CA PRO A 67 11.85 -26.05 -2.40
C PRO A 67 11.93 -25.00 -1.28
N GLU A 68 12.89 -25.17 -0.36
CA GLU A 68 13.11 -24.29 0.79
C GLU A 68 14.50 -23.63 0.75
N GLY A 69 15.23 -23.79 -0.36
CA GLY A 69 16.63 -23.39 -0.51
C GLY A 69 16.82 -22.20 -1.44
N ILE A 70 18.00 -21.58 -1.35
CA ILE A 70 18.45 -20.64 -2.37
C ILE A 70 19.16 -21.41 -3.49
N PHE A 71 18.99 -20.97 -4.74
CA PHE A 71 19.63 -21.54 -5.91
C PHE A 71 20.04 -20.44 -6.88
N ARG A 72 21.00 -20.72 -7.77
CA ARG A 72 21.42 -19.75 -8.79
C ARG A 72 21.19 -20.26 -10.20
N VAL A 73 20.79 -19.34 -11.07
CA VAL A 73 20.63 -19.59 -12.51
C VAL A 73 21.62 -18.70 -13.27
N ALA A 74 22.20 -19.24 -14.35
CA ALA A 74 23.13 -18.50 -15.17
C ALA A 74 22.39 -17.45 -16.02
N ARG A 75 22.89 -16.22 -16.02
CA ARG A 75 22.64 -15.19 -17.03
C ARG A 75 23.89 -15.02 -17.88
N LEU A 76 23.76 -14.42 -19.07
CA LEU A 76 24.87 -14.22 -20.02
C LEU A 76 26.21 -13.81 -19.37
N PHE A 77 26.19 -12.93 -18.36
CA PHE A 77 27.40 -12.40 -17.73
C PHE A 77 27.42 -12.44 -16.19
N ARG A 78 26.40 -13.02 -15.54
CA ARG A 78 26.30 -13.09 -14.07
C ARG A 78 25.48 -14.28 -13.61
N TRP A 79 25.60 -14.64 -12.34
CA TRP A 79 24.64 -15.52 -11.68
C TRP A 79 23.52 -14.68 -11.06
N GLU A 80 22.28 -15.12 -11.20
CA GLU A 80 21.16 -14.58 -10.41
C GLU A 80 20.76 -15.62 -9.37
N VAL A 81 20.71 -15.18 -8.11
CA VAL A 81 20.29 -16.02 -6.99
C VAL A 81 18.79 -15.85 -6.80
N PHE A 82 18.10 -16.97 -6.82
CA PHE A 82 16.69 -17.11 -6.52
C PHE A 82 16.56 -17.91 -5.24
N GLY A 83 15.44 -17.74 -4.56
CA GLY A 83 15.12 -18.47 -3.36
C GLY A 83 13.76 -18.03 -2.88
N PRO A 84 13.19 -18.73 -1.89
CA PRO A 84 12.00 -18.23 -1.24
C PRO A 84 12.30 -16.80 -0.78
N LEU A 85 11.52 -15.82 -1.27
CA LEU A 85 11.42 -14.51 -0.63
C LEU A 85 11.36 -14.79 0.86
N ILE A 86 12.27 -14.22 1.66
CA ILE A 86 12.32 -14.38 3.12
C ILE A 86 10.94 -14.03 3.65
N SER A 87 10.08 -15.02 3.68
CA SER A 87 8.68 -14.88 3.96
C SER A 87 8.39 -16.18 4.63
N ASN A 88 8.11 -16.06 5.92
CA ASN A 88 7.66 -17.16 6.72
C ASN A 88 6.21 -17.53 6.31
N LYS A 89 5.85 -17.39 5.02
CA LYS A 89 4.49 -17.38 4.49
C LYS A 89 3.77 -18.66 4.86
N ASN A 90 4.44 -19.80 4.76
CA ASN A 90 3.88 -21.09 5.19
C ASN A 90 3.56 -21.09 6.69
N LYS A 91 4.46 -20.58 7.56
CA LYS A 91 4.20 -20.48 9.01
C LYS A 91 3.15 -19.43 9.35
N SER A 92 3.14 -18.27 8.68
CA SER A 92 2.15 -17.20 8.86
C SER A 92 0.76 -17.65 8.40
N ASN A 93 0.67 -18.34 7.27
CA ASN A 93 -0.57 -18.93 6.77
C ASN A 93 -1.06 -20.02 7.71
N ALA A 94 -0.18 -20.93 8.15
CA ALA A 94 -0.54 -21.95 9.13
C ALA A 94 -1.04 -21.35 10.44
N LYS A 95 -0.40 -20.28 10.92
CA LYS A 95 -0.86 -19.54 12.10
C LYS A 95 -2.22 -18.88 11.87
N ALA A 96 -2.44 -18.26 10.72
CA ALA A 96 -3.72 -17.63 10.39
C ALA A 96 -4.84 -18.68 10.26
N VAL A 97 -4.58 -19.81 9.62
CA VAL A 97 -5.52 -20.95 9.55
C VAL A 97 -5.80 -21.49 10.95
N LYS A 98 -4.80 -21.59 11.82
CA LYS A 98 -5.03 -22.02 13.22
C LYS A 98 -5.98 -21.07 13.99
N ILE A 99 -5.98 -19.78 13.66
CA ILE A 99 -6.80 -18.77 14.34
C ILE A 99 -8.21 -18.67 13.71
N LEU A 100 -8.28 -18.59 12.37
CA LEU A 100 -9.52 -18.34 11.63
C LEU A 100 -10.23 -19.62 11.20
N GLY A 101 -9.50 -20.74 11.08
CA GLY A 101 -10.01 -22.02 10.60
C GLY A 101 -11.23 -22.50 11.35
N PRO A 102 -11.21 -22.60 12.69
CA PRO A 102 -12.38 -23.04 13.46
C PRO A 102 -13.64 -22.21 13.19
N LEU A 103 -13.48 -20.88 13.07
CA LEU A 103 -14.59 -19.97 12.78
C LEU A 103 -15.13 -20.13 11.36
N ILE A 104 -14.25 -20.39 10.39
CA ILE A 104 -14.64 -20.62 8.99
C ILE A 104 -15.33 -21.99 8.84
N GLU A 105 -14.77 -23.03 9.45
CA GLU A 105 -15.34 -24.38 9.47
C GLU A 105 -16.74 -24.39 10.09
N GLU A 106 -16.92 -23.72 11.22
CA GLU A 106 -18.23 -23.56 11.86
C GLU A 106 -19.26 -22.95 10.90
N ARG A 107 -18.88 -21.93 10.12
CA ARG A 107 -19.79 -21.25 9.19
C ARG A 107 -20.10 -22.08 7.96
N LEU A 108 -19.11 -22.79 7.42
CA LEU A 108 -19.31 -23.73 6.31
C LEU A 108 -20.24 -24.86 6.72
N ALA A 109 -20.06 -25.41 7.93
CA ALA A 109 -20.93 -26.45 8.48
C ALA A 109 -22.38 -25.96 8.62
N LYS A 110 -22.59 -24.76 9.17
CA LYS A 110 -23.93 -24.15 9.29
C LYS A 110 -24.59 -23.90 7.93
N GLU A 111 -23.84 -23.43 6.94
CA GLU A 111 -24.35 -23.22 5.58
C GLU A 111 -24.74 -24.54 4.89
N ALA A 112 -23.97 -25.60 5.12
CA ALA A 112 -24.27 -26.93 4.60
C ALA A 112 -25.50 -27.57 5.25
N GLU A 113 -25.69 -27.41 6.56
CA GLU A 113 -26.81 -27.99 7.32
C GLU A 113 -28.13 -27.24 7.09
N LEU A 114 -28.09 -25.91 7.13
CA LEU A 114 -29.28 -25.07 7.21
C LEU A 114 -29.56 -24.27 5.92
N GLY A 115 -28.75 -24.49 4.89
CA GLY A 115 -28.78 -23.74 3.62
C GLY A 115 -28.23 -22.32 3.78
N PRO A 116 -28.11 -21.53 2.69
CA PRO A 116 -27.49 -20.21 2.71
C PRO A 116 -28.28 -19.15 3.50
N ASP A 117 -29.51 -19.41 3.94
CA ASP A 117 -30.37 -18.43 4.64
C ASP A 117 -30.72 -18.82 6.08
N TRP A 118 -29.81 -19.55 6.74
CA TRP A 118 -30.07 -20.13 8.06
C TRP A 118 -30.46 -19.12 9.15
N PRO A 119 -31.34 -19.50 10.10
CA PRO A 119 -31.70 -18.64 11.24
C PRO A 119 -30.47 -18.26 12.07
N GLY A 120 -30.26 -16.96 12.30
CA GLY A 120 -29.06 -16.46 12.99
C GLY A 120 -27.84 -16.28 12.09
N ARG A 121 -27.96 -16.54 10.77
CA ARG A 121 -26.96 -16.10 9.80
C ARG A 121 -26.84 -14.58 9.89
N PRO A 122 -25.61 -14.03 9.93
CA PRO A 122 -25.43 -12.59 10.05
C PRO A 122 -25.93 -11.72 8.89
N VAL A 123 -26.51 -12.34 7.87
CA VAL A 123 -26.85 -11.74 6.58
C VAL A 123 -28.31 -11.24 6.52
N LYS A 124 -29.21 -11.72 7.38
CA LYS A 124 -30.56 -11.13 7.49
C LYS A 124 -30.51 -9.89 8.40
N ILE A 125 -30.37 -8.73 7.75
CA ILE A 125 -30.75 -7.40 8.23
C ILE A 125 -30.20 -7.04 9.64
N LEU A 126 -29.16 -6.22 9.64
CA LEU A 126 -28.76 -5.27 10.70
C LEU A 126 -28.07 -5.76 11.97
N VAL A 127 -27.83 -7.06 12.22
CA VAL A 127 -27.23 -7.46 13.51
C VAL A 127 -25.80 -8.01 13.46
N ASN A 128 -25.31 -8.66 12.39
CA ASN A 128 -23.92 -9.19 12.40
C ASN A 128 -23.20 -9.31 11.03
N ASN A 129 -23.52 -8.49 10.01
CA ASN A 129 -22.96 -8.69 8.65
C ASN A 129 -21.43 -8.49 8.56
N ASP A 130 -20.65 -9.55 8.79
CA ASP A 130 -19.19 -9.51 8.79
C ASP A 130 -18.57 -9.97 7.46
N PHE A 131 -17.28 -9.70 7.30
CA PHE A 131 -16.56 -9.96 6.05
C PHE A 131 -16.50 -11.46 5.69
N ILE A 132 -16.48 -12.36 6.67
CA ILE A 132 -16.41 -13.81 6.42
C ILE A 132 -17.75 -14.29 5.83
N SER A 133 -18.87 -13.86 6.40
CA SER A 133 -20.19 -14.15 5.86
C SER A 133 -20.41 -13.54 4.48
N TRP A 134 -19.89 -12.33 4.24
CA TRP A 134 -19.91 -11.73 2.91
C TRP A 134 -19.10 -12.56 1.90
N MET A 135 -17.89 -13.01 2.25
CA MET A 135 -17.06 -13.84 1.38
C MET A 135 -17.71 -15.17 1.01
N LEU A 136 -18.40 -15.83 1.94
CA LEU A 136 -19.11 -17.08 1.66
C LEU A 136 -20.19 -16.90 0.58
N ASN A 137 -20.85 -15.74 0.54
CA ASN A 137 -21.87 -15.44 -0.48
C ASN A 137 -21.30 -15.19 -1.87
N VAL A 138 -20.09 -14.64 -1.98
CA VAL A 138 -19.51 -14.21 -3.26
C VAL A 138 -18.45 -15.17 -3.80
N ALA A 139 -17.98 -16.11 -2.98
CA ALA A 139 -16.97 -17.09 -3.38
C ALA A 139 -17.58 -18.20 -4.24
N ASP A 140 -16.86 -18.59 -5.29
CA ASP A 140 -17.14 -19.82 -6.03
C ASP A 140 -16.94 -21.05 -5.13
N GLU A 141 -17.54 -22.19 -5.46
CA GLU A 141 -17.51 -23.40 -4.62
C GLU A 141 -16.08 -23.88 -4.31
N ASP A 142 -15.15 -23.81 -5.27
CA ASP A 142 -13.74 -24.16 -5.06
C ASP A 142 -12.99 -23.19 -4.14
N GLN A 143 -13.54 -22.01 -3.92
CA GLN A 143 -12.99 -20.95 -3.07
C GLN A 143 -13.62 -20.93 -1.68
N LYS A 144 -14.71 -21.67 -1.44
CA LYS A 144 -15.35 -21.85 -0.13
C LYS A 144 -14.62 -22.87 0.74
N ALA A 145 -13.31 -22.67 0.90
CA ALA A 145 -12.46 -23.50 1.72
C ALA A 145 -11.70 -22.67 2.76
N VAL A 146 -11.28 -23.32 3.84
CA VAL A 146 -10.63 -22.67 4.99
C VAL A 146 -9.43 -21.83 4.56
N LEU A 147 -8.51 -22.41 3.78
CA LEU A 147 -7.28 -21.71 3.39
C LEU A 147 -7.56 -20.50 2.48
N PRO A 148 -8.29 -20.61 1.34
CA PRO A 148 -8.64 -19.46 0.51
C PRO A 148 -9.32 -18.32 1.27
N LEU A 149 -10.31 -18.63 2.13
CA LEU A 149 -11.01 -17.62 2.93
C LEU A 149 -10.09 -16.96 3.97
N THR A 150 -9.24 -17.75 4.63
CA THR A 150 -8.21 -17.23 5.55
C THR A 150 -7.29 -16.24 4.84
N LEU A 151 -6.76 -16.60 3.66
CA LEU A 151 -5.83 -15.74 2.92
C LEU A 151 -6.48 -14.44 2.44
N ARG A 152 -7.77 -14.48 2.09
CA ARG A 152 -8.55 -13.27 1.75
C ARG A 152 -8.72 -12.33 2.94
N ILE A 153 -9.02 -12.87 4.14
CA ILE A 153 -9.09 -12.09 5.39
C ILE A 153 -7.74 -11.46 5.71
N MET A 154 -6.65 -12.22 5.57
CA MET A 154 -5.31 -11.67 5.77
C MET A 154 -5.01 -10.53 4.80
N SER A 155 -5.43 -10.67 3.54
CA SER A 155 -5.20 -9.67 2.49
C SER A 155 -5.96 -8.37 2.78
N ILE A 156 -7.24 -8.45 3.17
CA ILE A 156 -8.03 -7.25 3.51
C ILE A 156 -7.53 -6.59 4.79
N ASN A 157 -7.16 -7.37 5.82
CA ASN A 157 -6.63 -6.84 7.07
C ASN A 157 -5.28 -6.15 6.85
N MET A 158 -4.41 -6.70 5.99
CA MET A 158 -3.16 -6.05 5.61
C MET A 158 -3.44 -4.68 4.97
N ALA A 159 -4.40 -4.60 4.04
CA ALA A 159 -4.77 -3.34 3.40
C ALA A 159 -5.32 -2.31 4.40
N ALA A 160 -6.21 -2.74 5.31
CA ALA A 160 -6.89 -1.85 6.27
C ALA A 160 -5.98 -1.38 7.41
N ILE A 161 -5.27 -2.30 8.08
CA ILE A 161 -4.55 -1.98 9.32
C ILE A 161 -3.36 -1.04 9.05
N HIS A 162 -2.53 -1.36 8.06
CA HIS A 162 -1.26 -0.65 7.87
C HIS A 162 -1.48 0.77 7.35
N THR A 163 -2.42 0.97 6.42
CA THR A 163 -2.66 2.30 5.83
C THR A 163 -3.40 3.23 6.79
N SER A 164 -4.42 2.74 7.51
CA SER A 164 -5.13 3.52 8.54
C SER A 164 -4.21 3.91 9.69
N SER A 165 -3.45 2.95 10.25
CA SER A 165 -2.54 3.25 11.37
C SER A 165 -1.45 4.25 10.98
N ALA A 166 -0.86 4.14 9.79
CA ALA A 166 0.11 5.10 9.29
C ALA A 166 -0.52 6.49 9.13
N THR A 167 -1.70 6.58 8.50
CA THR A 167 -2.42 7.85 8.31
C THR A 167 -2.75 8.51 9.65
N PHE A 168 -3.26 7.74 10.61
CA PHE A 168 -3.59 8.25 11.93
C PHE A 168 -2.35 8.75 12.68
N THR A 169 -1.25 8.01 12.59
CA THR A 169 0.02 8.40 13.25
C THR A 169 0.58 9.68 12.65
N GLN A 170 0.51 9.86 11.33
CA GLN A 170 0.90 11.12 10.69
C GLN A 170 0.03 12.29 11.18
N ALA A 171 -1.30 12.10 11.23
CA ALA A 171 -2.21 13.12 11.73
C ALA A 171 -1.99 13.43 13.22
N LEU A 172 -1.63 12.42 14.02
CA LEU A 172 -1.28 12.62 15.43
C LEU A 172 0.00 13.45 15.56
N PHE A 173 1.04 13.18 14.78
CA PHE A 173 2.25 13.99 14.77
C PHE A 173 1.95 15.42 14.35
N ASP A 174 1.14 15.62 13.31
CA ASP A 174 0.71 16.95 12.87
C ASP A 174 -0.07 17.68 13.97
N LEU A 175 -0.93 16.99 14.72
CA LEU A 175 -1.69 17.59 15.81
C LEU A 175 -0.79 18.05 16.96
N THR A 176 0.27 17.27 17.25
CA THR A 176 1.23 17.64 18.30
C THR A 176 2.10 18.83 17.92
N THR A 177 2.33 19.08 16.63
CA THR A 177 3.07 20.26 16.17
C THR A 177 2.18 21.45 15.86
N HIS A 178 0.87 21.23 15.73
CA HIS A 178 -0.15 22.26 15.49
C HIS A 178 -1.27 22.20 16.54
N PRO A 179 -0.94 22.50 17.82
CA PRO A 179 -1.90 22.40 18.93
C PRO A 179 -3.09 23.37 18.79
N GLU A 180 -3.00 24.41 17.97
CA GLU A 180 -4.07 25.35 17.66
C GLU A 180 -5.34 24.67 17.10
N TYR A 181 -5.21 23.50 16.46
CA TYR A 181 -6.35 22.78 15.91
C TYR A 181 -7.05 21.87 16.94
N LEU A 182 -6.40 21.56 18.06
CA LEU A 182 -6.91 20.60 19.04
C LEU A 182 -8.19 21.09 19.71
N LEU A 183 -8.20 22.32 20.22
CA LEU A 183 -9.37 22.85 20.94
C LEU A 183 -10.59 23.00 20.01
N PRO A 184 -10.49 23.60 18.80
CA PRO A 184 -11.65 23.72 17.92
C PRO A 184 -12.22 22.38 17.42
N MET A 185 -11.38 21.35 17.24
CA MET A 185 -11.83 19.99 16.91
C MET A 185 -12.51 19.30 18.09
N ARG A 186 -12.00 19.54 19.31
CA ARG A 186 -12.61 19.05 20.54
C ARG A 186 -13.99 19.64 20.74
N GLU A 187 -14.15 20.96 20.65
CA GLU A 187 -15.44 21.63 20.80
C GLU A 187 -16.47 21.12 19.76
N GLU A 188 -16.03 20.90 18.52
CA GLU A 188 -16.87 20.27 17.49
C GLU A 188 -17.31 18.86 17.90
N ALA A 189 -16.37 18.03 18.36
CA ALA A 189 -16.67 16.66 18.76
C ALA A 189 -17.58 16.60 20.01
N GLU A 190 -17.35 17.46 21.01
CA GLU A 190 -18.16 17.53 22.23
C GLU A 190 -19.62 17.88 21.89
N CYS A 191 -19.82 18.91 21.07
CA CYS A 191 -21.14 19.35 20.62
C CYS A 191 -21.86 18.25 19.81
N VAL A 192 -21.19 17.70 18.79
CA VAL A 192 -21.81 16.73 17.89
C VAL A 192 -22.14 15.42 18.59
N VAL A 193 -21.26 14.92 19.49
CA VAL A 193 -21.51 13.69 20.24
C VAL A 193 -22.57 13.90 21.32
N ALA A 194 -22.68 15.08 21.93
CA ALA A 194 -23.74 15.38 22.89
C ALA A 194 -25.14 15.34 22.25
N GLU A 195 -25.25 15.78 20.98
CA GLU A 195 -26.52 15.79 20.25
C GLU A 195 -26.89 14.44 19.64
N GLU A 196 -25.93 13.75 19.00
CA GLU A 196 -26.19 12.59 18.13
C GLU A 196 -25.69 11.26 18.72
N GLY A 197 -24.96 11.31 19.84
CA GLY A 197 -24.19 10.19 20.36
C GLY A 197 -23.06 9.74 19.40
N TRP A 198 -22.49 8.57 19.67
CA TRP A 198 -21.53 7.93 18.77
C TRP A 198 -22.25 7.23 17.61
N SER A 199 -22.55 7.99 16.56
CA SER A 199 -23.26 7.51 15.37
C SER A 199 -22.55 7.88 14.07
N LYS A 200 -22.90 7.21 12.97
CA LYS A 200 -22.41 7.59 11.64
C LYS A 200 -22.81 9.03 11.26
N ALA A 201 -24.00 9.46 11.68
CA ALA A 201 -24.47 10.83 11.47
C ALA A 201 -23.57 11.84 12.21
N ALA A 202 -23.22 11.54 13.46
CA ALA A 202 -22.26 12.32 14.24
C ALA A 202 -20.91 12.46 13.51
N LEU A 203 -20.31 11.34 13.09
CA LEU A 203 -19.03 11.36 12.38
C LEU A 203 -19.08 12.16 11.07
N ASN A 204 -20.21 12.16 10.35
CA ASN A 204 -20.38 12.97 9.15
C ASN A 204 -20.40 14.48 9.45
N ARG A 205 -20.92 14.89 10.62
CA ARG A 205 -21.00 16.29 11.07
C ARG A 205 -19.68 16.85 11.60
N MET A 206 -18.68 16.02 11.86
CA MET A 206 -17.35 16.47 12.30
C MET A 206 -16.53 17.00 11.11
N VAL A 207 -16.73 18.26 10.73
CA VAL A 207 -16.15 18.90 9.54
C VAL A 207 -14.69 19.30 9.76
N LYS A 208 -14.35 19.84 10.94
CA LYS A 208 -12.98 20.24 11.29
C LYS A 208 -12.06 19.03 11.39
N ILE A 209 -12.51 17.96 12.05
CA ILE A 209 -11.75 16.69 12.13
C ILE A 209 -11.52 16.11 10.72
N ASP A 210 -12.55 16.13 9.87
CA ASP A 210 -12.44 15.66 8.49
C ASP A 210 -11.41 16.47 7.69
N SER A 211 -11.46 17.80 7.80
CA SER A 211 -10.54 18.71 7.15
C SER A 211 -9.10 18.48 7.62
N PHE A 212 -8.90 18.32 8.92
CA PHE A 212 -7.57 18.11 9.51
C PHE A 212 -6.94 16.82 9.01
N LEU A 213 -7.71 15.72 9.02
CA LEU A 213 -7.25 14.42 8.50
C LEU A 213 -6.94 14.48 6.99
N ARG A 214 -7.78 15.19 6.22
CA ARG A 214 -7.57 15.38 4.78
C ARG A 214 -6.32 16.20 4.48
N GLU A 215 -6.04 17.25 5.25
CA GLU A 215 -4.82 18.04 5.11
C GLU A 215 -3.57 17.23 5.50
N SER A 216 -3.64 16.46 6.59
CA SER A 216 -2.55 15.55 6.98
C SER A 216 -2.23 14.55 5.86
N GLN A 217 -3.26 13.96 5.23
CA GLN A 217 -3.04 13.08 4.08
C GLN A 217 -2.44 13.80 2.86
N ARG A 218 -2.74 15.08 2.65
CA ARG A 218 -2.18 15.88 1.54
C ARG A 218 -0.69 16.16 1.77
N VAL A 219 -0.34 16.66 2.96
CA VAL A 219 1.04 17.08 3.29
C VAL A 219 1.94 15.87 3.52
N ASN A 220 1.42 14.84 4.19
CA ASN A 220 2.16 13.67 4.67
C ASN A 220 1.70 12.36 4.00
N ILE A 221 1.45 12.41 2.68
CA ILE A 221 1.03 11.24 1.91
C ILE A 221 2.08 10.11 2.00
N SER A 222 1.65 8.92 2.45
CA SER A 222 2.53 7.76 2.60
C SER A 222 3.03 7.18 1.26
N VAL A 223 2.25 7.38 0.19
CA VAL A 223 2.58 6.88 -1.16
C VAL A 223 2.65 8.08 -2.12
N PRO A 224 3.83 8.68 -2.33
CA PRO A 224 4.03 9.85 -3.20
C PRO A 224 3.73 9.59 -4.68
N LEU A 225 3.90 8.34 -5.14
CA LEU A 225 3.68 7.90 -6.51
C LEU A 225 2.51 6.91 -6.54
N VAL A 226 1.35 7.35 -7.02
CA VAL A 226 0.10 6.57 -6.95
C VAL A 226 -0.34 6.11 -8.34
N MET A 227 -1.35 5.23 -8.38
CA MET A 227 -2.00 4.81 -9.63
C MET A 227 -1.02 4.22 -10.66
N ARG A 228 -0.07 3.40 -10.21
CA ARG A 228 0.86 2.71 -11.10
C ARG A 228 0.12 1.84 -12.11
N ARG A 229 0.39 2.03 -13.41
CA ARG A 229 -0.20 1.28 -14.52
C ARG A 229 0.89 0.78 -15.47
N LYS A 230 0.61 -0.32 -16.15
CA LYS A 230 1.43 -0.82 -17.27
C LYS A 230 0.62 -0.70 -18.55
N ILE A 231 1.23 -0.15 -19.60
CA ILE A 231 0.63 -0.14 -20.93
C ILE A 231 0.71 -1.55 -21.50
N VAL A 232 -0.45 -2.17 -21.71
CA VAL A 232 -0.57 -3.55 -22.23
C VAL A 232 -1.02 -3.60 -23.68
N ALA A 233 -1.59 -2.50 -24.18
CA ALA A 233 -1.94 -2.34 -25.60
C ALA A 233 -0.67 -2.45 -26.46
N LYS A 234 -0.76 -3.14 -27.60
CA LYS A 234 0.41 -3.44 -28.45
C LYS A 234 0.89 -2.20 -29.19
N GLU A 235 -0.06 -1.41 -29.64
CA GLU A 235 0.07 -0.12 -30.31
C GLU A 235 0.55 1.01 -29.39
N GLY A 236 0.64 0.77 -28.09
CA GLY A 236 0.93 1.80 -27.09
C GLY A 236 -0.32 2.55 -26.63
N PHE A 237 -0.12 3.70 -26.02
CA PHE A 237 -1.20 4.58 -25.56
C PHE A 237 -0.88 6.03 -25.89
N GLN A 238 -1.79 6.73 -26.54
CA GLN A 238 -1.66 8.15 -26.86
C GLN A 238 -2.52 8.99 -25.92
N PHE A 239 -1.91 9.95 -25.24
CA PHE A 239 -2.60 10.96 -24.45
C PHE A 239 -3.24 12.03 -25.33
N SER A 240 -4.20 12.77 -24.76
CA SER A 240 -4.89 13.87 -25.46
C SER A 240 -3.97 15.02 -25.88
N ASP A 241 -2.80 15.15 -25.26
CA ASP A 241 -1.76 16.13 -25.61
C ASP A 241 -0.84 15.65 -26.75
N GLY A 242 -1.07 14.44 -27.27
CA GLY A 242 -0.27 13.82 -28.31
C GLY A 242 0.92 12.99 -27.81
N THR A 243 1.18 12.93 -26.51
CA THR A 243 2.26 12.10 -25.94
C THR A 243 1.94 10.62 -26.17
N ILE A 244 2.88 9.86 -26.76
CA ILE A 244 2.73 8.43 -27.05
C ILE A 244 3.61 7.61 -26.11
N LEU A 245 3.00 6.66 -25.40
CA LEU A 245 3.70 5.68 -24.57
C LEU A 245 3.72 4.32 -25.26
N PRO A 246 4.90 3.69 -25.43
CA PRO A 246 4.99 2.36 -26.04
C PRO A 246 4.46 1.27 -25.10
N SER A 247 4.09 0.13 -25.69
CA SER A 247 3.71 -1.07 -24.96
C SER A 247 4.81 -1.49 -23.97
N GLY A 248 4.40 -1.93 -22.78
CA GLY A 248 5.31 -2.33 -21.70
C GLY A 248 5.75 -1.19 -20.78
N SER A 249 5.49 0.06 -21.14
CA SER A 249 5.80 1.23 -20.29
C SER A 249 5.00 1.21 -18.98
N TYR A 250 5.61 1.72 -17.91
CA TYR A 250 4.92 1.96 -16.65
C TYR A 250 4.64 3.46 -16.48
N LEU A 251 3.41 3.79 -16.10
CA LEU A 251 2.98 5.14 -15.73
C LEU A 251 2.70 5.18 -14.23
N THR A 252 2.99 6.30 -13.59
CA THR A 252 2.57 6.60 -12.23
C THR A 252 2.18 8.07 -12.14
N VAL A 253 1.37 8.43 -11.14
CA VAL A 253 0.94 9.81 -10.89
C VAL A 253 1.72 10.37 -9.71
N ALA A 254 2.35 11.52 -9.91
CA ALA A 254 3.11 12.23 -8.90
C ALA A 254 2.18 12.95 -7.91
N ALA A 255 1.60 12.19 -6.97
CA ALA A 255 0.66 12.71 -5.98
C ALA A 255 1.29 13.76 -5.06
N ARG A 256 2.46 13.48 -4.49
CA ARG A 256 3.11 14.43 -3.57
C ARG A 256 3.46 15.76 -4.27
N PRO A 257 4.11 15.78 -5.45
CA PRO A 257 4.29 17.03 -6.19
C PRO A 257 2.98 17.74 -6.51
N THR A 258 1.93 17.00 -6.90
CA THR A 258 0.59 17.59 -7.14
C THR A 258 0.01 18.24 -5.88
N HIS A 259 0.25 17.67 -4.71
CA HIS A 259 -0.21 18.20 -3.43
C HIS A 259 0.56 19.42 -2.96
N TYR A 260 1.82 19.57 -3.39
CA TYR A 260 2.68 20.72 -3.08
C TYR A 260 2.69 21.78 -4.20
N ASP A 261 1.85 21.61 -5.22
CA ASP A 261 1.74 22.52 -6.35
C ASP A 261 0.94 23.78 -5.95
N GLU A 262 1.60 24.93 -5.93
CA GLU A 262 0.98 26.21 -5.55
C GLU A 262 -0.09 26.69 -6.54
N SER A 263 -0.10 26.19 -7.78
CA SER A 263 -1.19 26.46 -8.71
C SER A 263 -2.51 25.77 -8.31
N LYS A 264 -2.44 24.77 -7.43
CA LYS A 264 -3.59 23.99 -6.94
C LYS A 264 -3.92 24.29 -5.47
N TYR A 265 -2.91 24.55 -4.65
CA TYR A 265 -3.06 24.80 -3.23
C TYR A 265 -2.32 26.08 -2.82
N GLU A 266 -3.05 27.09 -2.36
CA GLU A 266 -2.42 28.30 -1.83
C GLU A 266 -1.54 27.95 -0.62
N ASN A 267 -0.29 28.45 -0.59
CA ASN A 267 0.70 28.09 0.43
C ASN A 267 0.84 26.57 0.59
N ALA A 268 0.98 25.83 -0.52
CA ALA A 268 0.89 24.37 -0.55
C ALA A 268 1.82 23.65 0.45
N ALA A 269 3.01 24.20 0.70
CA ALA A 269 3.96 23.63 1.65
C ALA A 269 3.58 23.83 3.13
N LYS A 270 2.71 24.80 3.43
CA LYS A 270 2.25 25.09 4.79
C LYS A 270 1.08 24.17 5.14
N PHE A 271 1.16 23.54 6.32
CA PHE A 271 0.06 22.79 6.88
C PHE A 271 -1.06 23.73 7.32
N ASP A 272 -2.27 23.52 6.79
CA ASP A 272 -3.47 24.24 7.20
C ASP A 272 -4.63 23.26 7.43
N GLY A 273 -4.77 22.82 8.68
CA GLY A 273 -5.73 21.79 9.06
C GLY A 273 -7.19 22.13 8.73
N PHE A 274 -7.54 23.41 8.60
CA PHE A 274 -8.91 23.86 8.33
C PHE A 274 -9.11 24.41 6.90
N ARG A 275 -8.12 24.23 6.01
CA ARG A 275 -8.21 24.57 4.58
C ARG A 275 -9.53 24.09 3.96
N PHE A 276 -9.81 22.79 4.08
CA PHE A 276 -10.99 22.17 3.46
C PHE A 276 -12.29 22.43 4.23
N ALA A 277 -12.22 22.76 5.52
CA ALA A 277 -13.39 23.19 6.29
C ALA A 277 -13.88 24.55 5.79
N ARG A 278 -12.97 25.52 5.58
CA ARG A 278 -13.32 26.85 5.06
C ARG A 278 -13.85 26.79 3.63
N GLU A 279 -13.19 26.02 2.76
CA GLU A 279 -13.68 25.78 1.40
C GLU A 279 -15.10 25.21 1.40
N ARG A 280 -15.47 24.32 2.33
CA ARG A 280 -16.85 23.79 2.39
C ARG A 280 -17.88 24.83 2.80
N THR A 281 -17.54 25.74 3.69
CA THR A 281 -18.45 26.83 4.07
C THR A 281 -18.70 27.76 2.88
N GLU A 282 -17.68 28.01 2.05
CA GLU A 282 -17.80 28.79 0.82
C GLU A 282 -18.59 28.04 -0.28
N TYR A 283 -18.38 26.72 -0.41
CA TYR A 283 -19.03 25.86 -1.41
C TYR A 283 -20.42 25.34 -1.02
N GLN A 284 -20.87 25.50 0.22
CA GLN A 284 -22.27 25.20 0.62
C GLN A 284 -23.28 26.04 -0.17
N ALA A 285 -22.86 27.13 -0.80
CA ALA A 285 -23.65 27.90 -1.76
C ALA A 285 -23.82 27.23 -3.14
N SER A 286 -23.07 26.16 -3.46
CA SER A 286 -23.00 25.58 -4.82
C SER A 286 -23.49 24.12 -4.94
N ASN A 287 -24.23 23.59 -3.95
CA ASN A 287 -24.82 22.23 -3.95
C ASN A 287 -23.84 21.03 -4.06
N ASP A 288 -22.53 21.21 -3.84
CA ASP A 288 -21.55 20.10 -3.89
C ASP A 288 -20.95 19.80 -2.51
N VAL A 289 -21.82 19.36 -1.58
CA VAL A 289 -21.50 19.11 -0.16
C VAL A 289 -20.49 17.96 0.02
N PHE A 290 -20.32 17.12 -1.01
CA PHE A 290 -19.38 16.01 -1.00
C PHE A 290 -18.00 16.40 -1.54
N LYS A 291 -17.83 17.54 -2.20
CA LYS A 291 -16.49 18.02 -2.54
C LYS A 291 -15.71 18.34 -1.27
N ARG A 292 -14.40 18.09 -1.32
CA ARG A 292 -13.43 18.35 -0.25
C ARG A 292 -13.61 17.54 1.06
N GLN A 293 -14.45 16.50 1.09
CA GLN A 293 -14.46 15.50 2.18
C GLN A 293 -13.25 14.58 2.10
N MET A 294 -12.77 14.05 3.21
CA MET A 294 -11.66 13.08 3.20
C MET A 294 -11.92 11.92 2.23
N ILE A 295 -13.18 11.47 2.12
CA ILE A 295 -13.61 10.41 1.19
C ILE A 295 -13.55 10.80 -0.30
N SER A 296 -13.39 12.08 -0.63
CA SER A 296 -13.56 12.60 -1.98
C SER A 296 -12.28 12.45 -2.78
N THR A 297 -12.37 11.73 -3.88
CA THR A 297 -11.30 11.55 -4.86
C THR A 297 -11.32 12.68 -5.87
N ALA A 298 -10.17 13.28 -6.15
CA ALA A 298 -10.05 14.32 -7.15
C ALA A 298 -8.67 14.25 -7.82
N VAL A 299 -8.51 14.89 -8.98
CA VAL A 299 -7.21 14.92 -9.69
C VAL A 299 -6.14 15.69 -8.93
N ASP A 300 -6.55 16.62 -8.07
CA ASP A 300 -5.70 17.42 -7.17
C ASP A 300 -5.58 16.81 -5.76
N HIS A 301 -6.37 15.78 -5.41
CA HIS A 301 -6.34 15.13 -4.10
C HIS A 301 -6.43 13.59 -4.25
N LEU A 302 -5.27 12.94 -4.08
CA LEU A 302 -4.98 11.59 -4.53
C LEU A 302 -4.62 10.54 -3.44
N PRO A 303 -4.77 10.76 -2.11
CA PRO A 303 -4.49 9.71 -1.12
C PRO A 303 -5.26 8.39 -1.37
N PHE A 304 -6.46 8.48 -1.93
CA PHE A 304 -7.28 7.32 -2.30
C PHE A 304 -7.25 6.98 -3.80
N GLY A 305 -6.40 7.65 -4.59
CA GLY A 305 -6.43 7.59 -6.06
C GLY A 305 -7.73 8.14 -6.65
N THR A 306 -7.96 7.92 -7.95
CA THR A 306 -9.18 8.34 -8.66
C THR A 306 -9.58 7.35 -9.75
N GLY A 307 -10.79 7.52 -10.30
CA GLY A 307 -11.36 6.70 -11.37
C GLY A 307 -11.78 5.30 -10.93
N LYS A 308 -11.82 4.35 -11.88
CA LYS A 308 -12.29 2.96 -11.68
C LYS A 308 -11.58 2.20 -10.56
N HIS A 309 -10.34 2.59 -10.24
CA HIS A 309 -9.50 1.94 -9.23
C HIS A 309 -9.27 2.83 -8.00
N ALA A 310 -10.14 3.82 -7.78
CA ALA A 310 -10.17 4.55 -6.52
C ALA A 310 -10.34 3.58 -5.34
N CYS A 311 -9.71 3.88 -4.22
CA CYS A 311 -9.73 3.04 -3.03
C CYS A 311 -11.19 2.72 -2.62
N PRO A 312 -11.60 1.44 -2.60
CA PRO A 312 -12.94 1.07 -2.18
C PRO A 312 -13.14 1.25 -0.67
N GLY A 313 -12.06 1.14 0.11
CA GLY A 313 -12.08 1.28 1.57
C GLY A 313 -12.15 2.72 2.09
N ARG A 314 -12.14 3.74 1.22
CA ARG A 314 -12.06 5.16 1.63
C ARG A 314 -13.17 5.60 2.59
N PHE A 315 -14.37 5.05 2.44
CA PHE A 315 -15.50 5.35 3.32
C PHE A 315 -15.32 4.76 4.72
N PHE A 316 -14.83 3.51 4.77
CA PHE A 316 -14.50 2.85 6.04
C PHE A 316 -13.35 3.59 6.74
N ALA A 317 -12.26 3.85 6.02
CA ALA A 317 -11.08 4.53 6.56
C ALA A 317 -11.43 5.94 7.09
N ALA A 318 -12.22 6.72 6.36
CA ALA A 318 -12.61 8.05 6.84
C ALA A 318 -13.44 7.98 8.13
N MET A 319 -14.40 7.06 8.23
CA MET A 319 -15.19 6.90 9.46
C MET A 319 -14.34 6.43 10.64
N GLU A 320 -13.47 5.43 10.40
CA GLU A 320 -12.52 4.91 11.39
C GLU A 320 -11.60 6.02 11.92
N LEU A 321 -10.94 6.75 11.02
CA LEU A 321 -9.97 7.79 11.38
C LEU A 321 -10.64 8.98 12.09
N LYS A 322 -11.85 9.37 11.67
CA LYS A 322 -12.63 10.41 12.36
C LYS A 322 -13.04 9.97 13.75
N ALA A 323 -13.51 8.73 13.92
CA ALA A 323 -13.86 8.20 15.23
C ALA A 323 -12.64 8.14 16.17
N MET A 324 -11.49 7.68 15.67
CA MET A 324 -10.25 7.65 16.44
C MET A 324 -9.80 9.06 16.85
N MET A 325 -9.83 10.03 15.92
CA MET A 325 -9.40 11.40 16.19
C MET A 325 -10.36 12.11 17.16
N ALA A 326 -11.68 11.94 16.98
CA ALA A 326 -12.69 12.44 17.90
C ALA A 326 -12.49 11.87 19.30
N HIS A 327 -12.30 10.55 19.41
CA HIS A 327 -12.04 9.91 20.69
C HIS A 327 -10.77 10.46 21.35
N LEU A 328 -9.71 10.67 20.56
CA LEU A 328 -8.46 11.23 21.05
C LEU A 328 -8.64 12.65 21.61
N VAL A 329 -9.23 13.58 20.85
CA VAL A 329 -9.39 14.98 21.28
C VAL A 329 -10.36 15.13 22.45
N LEU A 330 -11.36 14.25 22.55
CA LEU A 330 -12.31 14.22 23.66
C LEU A 330 -11.67 13.73 24.96
N ASN A 331 -10.82 12.71 24.90
CA ASN A 331 -10.36 12.01 26.10
C ASN A 331 -8.92 12.36 26.52
N TYR A 332 -8.15 13.02 25.66
CA TYR A 332 -6.73 13.26 25.91
C TYR A 332 -6.30 14.68 25.54
N ASP A 333 -5.33 15.19 26.30
CA ASP A 333 -4.40 16.21 25.83
C ASP A 333 -3.15 15.51 25.30
N VAL A 334 -2.65 15.94 24.15
CA VAL A 334 -1.46 15.38 23.51
C VAL A 334 -0.37 16.43 23.37
N LYS A 335 0.88 16.01 23.57
CA LYS A 335 2.07 16.84 23.36
C LYS A 335 3.17 16.04 22.66
N PRO A 336 4.01 16.68 21.85
CA PRO A 336 5.16 16.00 21.28
C PRO A 336 6.16 15.61 22.39
N GLU A 337 7.05 14.67 22.09
CA GLU A 337 8.20 14.37 22.96
C GLU A 337 9.09 15.61 23.15
N VAL A 338 9.36 16.32 22.04
CA VAL A 338 10.11 17.57 22.00
C VAL A 338 9.22 18.65 21.39
N GLU A 339 9.01 19.75 22.11
CA GLU A 339 8.14 20.85 21.68
C GLU A 339 8.57 21.43 20.32
N GLY A 340 7.62 21.62 19.40
CA GLY A 340 7.86 22.14 18.05
C GLY A 340 8.58 21.18 17.09
N VAL A 341 8.93 19.97 17.52
CA VAL A 341 9.63 18.99 16.67
C VAL A 341 8.70 17.85 16.29
N ARG A 342 8.41 17.75 14.99
CA ARG A 342 7.74 16.59 14.42
C ARG A 342 8.72 15.42 14.30
N PRO A 343 8.36 14.19 14.73
CA PRO A 343 9.18 13.01 14.43
C PRO A 343 9.42 12.87 12.91
N ALA A 344 10.69 12.70 12.52
CA ALA A 344 11.07 12.61 11.12
C ALA A 344 10.59 11.29 10.50
N ASP A 345 9.91 11.38 9.35
CA ASP A 345 9.42 10.22 8.62
C ASP A 345 10.55 9.26 8.22
N VAL A 346 10.21 7.98 8.13
CA VAL A 346 11.10 6.93 7.63
C VAL A 346 10.76 6.64 6.18
N ILE A 347 11.73 6.82 5.29
CA ILE A 347 11.57 6.54 3.86
C ILE A 347 12.14 5.14 3.58
N PHE A 348 11.31 4.28 2.99
CA PHE A 348 11.73 2.97 2.52
C PHE A 348 11.30 2.77 1.07
N GLY A 349 12.27 2.82 0.17
CA GLY A 349 12.02 2.84 -1.27
C GLY A 349 11.17 4.06 -1.66
N GLU A 350 10.00 3.81 -2.24
CA GLU A 350 9.04 4.85 -2.64
C GLU A 350 7.98 5.16 -1.59
N ILE A 351 8.03 4.53 -0.40
CA ILE A 351 7.01 4.68 0.65
C ILE A 351 7.56 5.52 1.80
N ILE A 352 6.70 6.38 2.35
CA ILE A 352 6.98 7.26 3.48
C ILE A 352 6.14 6.81 4.66
N PHE A 353 6.81 6.39 5.72
CA PHE A 353 6.19 5.92 6.95
C PHE A 353 6.33 6.95 8.07
N PRO A 354 5.33 7.09 8.94
CA PRO A 354 5.54 7.78 10.20
C PRO A 354 6.63 7.05 11.01
N ASN A 355 7.43 7.80 11.76
CA ASN A 355 8.50 7.23 12.56
C ASN A 355 7.97 6.25 13.62
N PRO A 356 8.29 4.94 13.56
CA PRO A 356 7.81 3.98 14.56
C PRO A 356 8.45 4.18 15.94
N ALA A 357 9.58 4.90 16.02
CA ALA A 357 10.21 5.28 17.27
C ALA A 357 9.76 6.66 17.79
N GLY A 358 8.94 7.39 17.02
CA GLY A 358 8.41 8.69 17.43
C GLY A 358 7.50 8.56 18.65
N ARG A 359 7.73 9.39 19.68
CA ARG A 359 6.96 9.34 20.93
C ARG A 359 6.03 10.56 21.05
N VAL A 360 4.86 10.32 21.62
CA VAL A 360 3.86 11.33 21.94
C VAL A 360 3.46 11.16 23.40
N ARG A 361 3.32 12.27 24.13
CA ARG A 361 2.88 12.28 25.53
C ARG A 361 1.36 12.45 25.56
N PHE A 362 0.69 11.58 26.30
CA PHE A 362 -0.75 11.61 26.49
C PHE A 362 -1.09 11.91 27.94
N ARG A 363 -2.00 12.85 28.16
CA ARG A 363 -2.63 13.09 29.47
C ARG A 363 -4.13 12.85 29.33
N LYS A 364 -4.67 11.89 30.06
CA LYS A 364 -6.11 11.64 30.10
C LYS A 364 -6.82 12.85 30.70
N ARG A 365 -7.91 13.29 30.06
CA ARG A 365 -8.82 14.33 30.57
C ARG A 365 -9.73 13.73 31.64
N GLN A 366 -10.05 14.53 32.64
CA GLN A 366 -10.99 14.17 33.72
C GLN A 366 -12.42 14.33 33.25
#